data_AF-A0A4Y9LCI6-F1
#
_entry.id   AF-A0A4Y9LCI6-F1
#
_cell.length_a   1.000
_cell.length_b   1.000
_cell.length_c   1.000
_cell.angle_alpha   90.00
_cell.angle_beta   90.00
_cell.angle_gamma   90.00
#
_symmetry.space_group_name_H-M   'P 1'
#
loop_
_entity.id
_entity.type
_entity.pdbx_description
1 polymer ?
#
loop_
_entity_poly.entity_id
_entity_poly.type
_entity_poly.pdbx_seq_one_letter_code
_entity_poly.pdbx_strand_id
1 'polypeptide(L)'
;MPRWIIEHRDRITLAAIDEQVDVQVRRCMIEIMTPERYVALGGATCVAEDETGILWRRNWLAADAWAAVEVVNATPEPDGTRRHFFLQVPANLRTAREAVAWTYGMRAEAYAHLVLRT
;
A
#
# COMPACT_ATOMS: atom_id res chain seq x y z
N MET A 1 -20.10 -4.45 1.48
CA MET A 1 -19.22 -5.62 1.26
C MET A 1 -20.01 -6.80 0.70
N PRO A 2 -19.86 -7.13 -0.61
CA PRO A 2 -20.48 -8.32 -1.19
C PRO A 2 -20.04 -9.61 -0.47
N ARG A 3 -20.99 -10.50 -0.16
CA ARG A 3 -20.76 -11.70 0.66
C ARG A 3 -19.72 -12.67 0.06
N TRP A 4 -19.72 -12.81 -1.26
CA TRP A 4 -18.84 -13.74 -1.98
C TRP A 4 -17.35 -13.45 -1.79
N ILE A 5 -16.97 -12.20 -1.51
CA ILE A 5 -15.57 -11.79 -1.35
C ILE A 5 -14.96 -12.40 -0.09
N ILE A 6 -15.78 -12.60 0.94
CA ILE A 6 -15.37 -13.22 2.19
C ILE A 6 -15.44 -14.75 2.05
N GLU A 7 -16.47 -15.27 1.38
CA GLU A 7 -16.72 -16.71 1.23
C GLU A 7 -15.79 -17.39 0.20
N HIS A 8 -15.27 -16.65 -0.79
CA HIS A 8 -14.45 -17.17 -1.89
C HIS A 8 -13.18 -16.35 -2.11
N ARG A 9 -12.33 -16.27 -1.08
CA ARG A 9 -11.05 -15.55 -1.12
C ARG A 9 -10.11 -16.06 -2.23
N ASP A 10 -10.24 -17.34 -2.59
CA ASP A 10 -9.51 -18.00 -3.68
C ASP A 10 -9.79 -17.40 -5.07
N ARG A 11 -10.94 -16.75 -5.24
CA ARG A 11 -11.32 -16.12 -6.51
C ARG A 11 -10.81 -14.69 -6.67
N ILE A 12 -10.20 -14.12 -5.64
CA ILE A 12 -9.62 -12.78 -5.70
C ILE A 12 -8.27 -12.88 -6.43
N THR A 13 -8.30 -12.59 -7.73
CA THR A 13 -7.12 -12.53 -8.61
C THR A 13 -6.86 -11.09 -9.06
N LEU A 14 -5.70 -10.82 -9.65
CA LEU A 14 -5.41 -9.50 -10.22
C LEU A 14 -6.42 -9.10 -11.30
N ALA A 15 -6.78 -10.05 -12.18
CA ALA A 15 -7.79 -9.83 -13.21
C ALA A 15 -9.16 -9.48 -12.60
N ALA A 16 -9.60 -10.21 -11.57
CA ALA A 16 -10.86 -9.92 -10.89
C ALA A 16 -10.85 -8.53 -10.20
N ILE A 17 -9.70 -8.10 -9.65
CA ILE A 17 -9.52 -6.75 -9.09
C ILE A 17 -9.63 -5.70 -10.20
N ASP A 18 -8.99 -5.94 -11.35
CA ASP A 18 -8.98 -5.01 -12.48
C ASP A 18 -10.36 -4.85 -13.14
N GLU A 19 -11.14 -5.94 -13.22
CA GLU A 19 -12.49 -5.94 -13.78
C GLU A 19 -13.54 -5.32 -12.84
N GLN A 20 -13.24 -5.24 -11.53
CA GLN A 20 -14.19 -4.72 -10.57
C GLN A 20 -14.45 -3.23 -10.80
N VAL A 21 -15.71 -2.84 -11.00
CA VAL A 21 -16.10 -1.46 -11.30
C VAL A 21 -16.21 -0.61 -10.04
N ASP A 22 -16.69 -1.19 -8.94
CA ASP A 22 -16.85 -0.48 -7.67
C ASP A 22 -15.49 -0.34 -6.96
N VAL A 23 -15.06 0.92 -6.79
CA VAL A 23 -13.80 1.29 -6.13
C VAL A 23 -13.68 0.73 -4.72
N GLN A 24 -14.77 0.75 -3.93
CA GLN A 24 -14.76 0.25 -2.56
C GLN A 24 -14.63 -1.26 -2.55
N VAL A 25 -15.32 -1.94 -3.47
CA VAL A 25 -15.19 -3.39 -3.61
C VAL A 25 -13.77 -3.79 -4.04
N ARG A 26 -13.19 -3.05 -4.98
CA ARG A 26 -11.80 -3.28 -5.42
C ARG A 26 -10.80 -3.12 -4.28
N ARG A 27 -10.94 -2.08 -3.47
CA ARG A 27 -10.11 -1.86 -2.27
C ARG A 27 -10.21 -3.02 -1.29
N CYS A 28 -11.41 -3.47 -0.99
CA CYS A 28 -11.61 -4.60 -0.09
C CYS A 28 -11.05 -5.91 -0.66
N MET A 29 -11.09 -6.11 -1.98
CA MET A 29 -10.42 -7.25 -2.62
C MET A 29 -8.90 -7.21 -2.40
N ILE A 30 -8.26 -6.03 -2.55
CA ILE A 30 -6.84 -5.85 -2.27
C ILE A 30 -6.53 -6.09 -0.79
N GLU A 31 -7.35 -5.58 0.13
CA GLU A 31 -7.19 -5.81 1.58
C GLU A 31 -7.25 -7.29 1.94
N ILE A 32 -8.18 -8.05 1.34
CA ILE A 32 -8.34 -9.49 1.61
C ILE A 32 -7.23 -10.33 0.97
N MET A 33 -6.76 -9.92 -0.22
CA MET A 33 -5.56 -10.48 -0.85
C MET A 33 -4.30 -10.18 -0.04
N THR A 34 -4.34 -9.13 0.77
CA THR A 34 -3.23 -8.36 1.36
C THR A 34 -2.51 -7.47 0.33
N PRO A 35 -2.21 -6.20 0.67
CA PRO A 35 -1.39 -5.33 -0.17
C PRO A 35 -0.03 -5.91 -0.53
N GLU A 36 0.62 -6.61 0.41
CA GLU A 36 1.90 -7.30 0.19
C GLU A 36 1.80 -8.29 -0.97
N ARG A 37 0.81 -9.19 -0.92
CA ARG A 37 0.61 -10.19 -1.98
C ARG A 37 0.19 -9.53 -3.29
N TYR A 38 -0.64 -8.49 -3.23
CA TYR A 38 -1.07 -7.75 -4.41
C TYR A 38 0.13 -7.13 -5.15
N VAL A 39 1.04 -6.49 -4.42
CA VAL A 39 2.30 -5.95 -4.96
C VAL A 39 3.20 -7.07 -5.49
N ALA A 40 3.40 -8.14 -4.71
CA ALA A 40 4.26 -9.26 -5.09
C ALA A 40 3.81 -9.99 -6.37
N LEU A 41 2.50 -9.99 -6.66
CA LEU A 41 1.94 -10.53 -7.90
C LEU A 41 2.01 -9.55 -9.09
N GLY A 42 2.47 -8.31 -8.89
CA GLY A 42 2.56 -7.29 -9.93
C GLY A 42 1.29 -6.43 -10.07
N GLY A 43 0.42 -6.39 -9.07
CA GLY A 43 -0.80 -5.58 -9.07
C GLY A 43 -0.56 -4.07 -9.06
N ALA A 44 0.60 -3.63 -8.58
CA ALA A 44 1.00 -2.22 -8.54
C ALA A 44 2.45 -2.04 -9.01
N THR A 45 2.77 -0.83 -9.45
CA THR A 45 4.12 -0.44 -9.90
C THR A 45 4.80 0.43 -8.87
N CYS A 46 6.11 0.25 -8.67
CA CYS A 46 6.93 1.17 -7.90
C CYS A 46 6.99 2.51 -8.65
N VAL A 47 6.65 3.61 -7.95
CA VAL A 47 6.64 4.97 -8.51
C VAL A 47 7.62 5.91 -7.83
N ALA A 48 8.07 5.58 -6.63
CA ALA A 48 9.15 6.26 -5.93
C ALA A 48 9.74 5.30 -4.88
N GLU A 49 11.05 5.40 -4.66
CA GLU A 49 11.77 4.70 -3.61
C GLU A 49 12.80 5.66 -3.03
N ASP A 50 12.82 5.78 -1.71
CA ASP A 50 13.79 6.59 -0.99
C ASP A 50 14.13 5.92 0.35
N GLU A 51 14.93 6.58 1.19
CA GLU A 51 15.38 6.01 2.47
C GLU A 51 14.25 5.73 3.48
N THR A 52 13.03 6.23 3.22
CA THR A 52 11.87 6.03 4.09
C THR A 52 11.00 4.85 3.66
N GLY A 53 11.11 4.37 2.42
CA GLY A 53 10.34 3.24 1.91
C GLY A 53 10.12 3.24 0.40
N ILE A 54 9.16 2.43 -0.05
CA ILE A 54 8.78 2.29 -1.46
C ILE A 54 7.31 2.71 -1.64
N LEU A 55 7.04 3.65 -2.53
CA LEU A 55 5.69 4.03 -2.91
C LEU A 55 5.23 3.21 -4.11
N TRP A 56 4.14 2.47 -3.90
CA TRP A 56 3.47 1.65 -4.91
C TRP A 56 2.21 2.37 -5.41
N ARG A 57 1.92 2.25 -6.71
CA ARG A 57 0.70 2.80 -7.31
C ARG A 57 0.10 1.88 -8.36
N ARG A 58 -1.23 1.86 -8.41
CA ARG A 58 -2.03 1.33 -9.51
C ARG A 58 -3.06 2.39 -9.92
N ASN A 59 -3.15 2.66 -11.21
CA ASN A 59 -4.16 3.54 -11.78
C ASN A 59 -5.14 2.72 -12.61
N TRP A 60 -6.42 3.07 -12.53
CA TRP A 60 -7.48 2.58 -13.41
C TRP A 60 -8.09 3.74 -14.18
N LEU A 61 -9.07 3.43 -15.04
CA LEU A 61 -9.86 4.44 -15.75
C LEU A 61 -10.71 5.29 -14.77
N ALA A 62 -11.29 6.37 -15.28
CA ALA A 62 -12.18 7.26 -14.52
C ALA A 62 -11.53 7.87 -13.26
N ALA A 63 -10.22 8.15 -13.31
CA ALA A 63 -9.44 8.76 -12.24
C ALA A 63 -9.43 7.96 -10.91
N ASP A 64 -9.70 6.65 -10.97
CA ASP A 64 -9.54 5.77 -9.82
C ASP A 64 -8.08 5.28 -9.70
N ALA A 65 -7.60 5.23 -8.46
CA ALA A 65 -6.25 4.81 -8.17
C ALA A 65 -6.14 4.23 -6.76
N TRP A 66 -5.16 3.34 -6.61
CA TRP A 66 -4.73 2.77 -5.35
C TRP A 66 -3.24 3.05 -5.17
N ALA A 67 -2.84 3.38 -3.95
CA ALA A 67 -1.44 3.56 -3.60
C ALA A 67 -1.19 3.05 -2.18
N ALA A 68 0.01 2.54 -1.95
CA ALA A 68 0.47 2.17 -0.62
C ALA A 68 1.97 2.46 -0.51
N VAL A 69 2.42 2.78 0.70
CA VAL A 69 3.84 2.84 1.03
C VAL A 69 4.24 1.55 1.73
N GLU A 70 5.30 0.94 1.23
CA GLU A 70 6.00 -0.17 1.86
C GLU A 70 7.10 0.40 2.76
N VAL A 71 7.06 0.04 4.03
CA VAL A 71 8.05 0.42 5.05
C VAL A 71 8.53 -0.82 5.77
N VAL A 72 9.77 -0.76 6.25
CA VAL A 72 10.36 -1.84 7.05
C VAL A 72 10.48 -1.36 8.49
N ASN A 73 10.16 -2.22 9.48
CA ASN A 73 10.38 -1.89 10.88
C ASN A 73 11.85 -1.45 11.11
N ALA A 74 12.05 -0.36 11.84
CA ALA A 74 13.41 0.09 12.14
C ALA A 74 14.07 -0.83 13.18
N THR A 75 13.29 -1.30 14.15
CA THR A 75 13.69 -2.29 15.15
C THR A 75 13.41 -3.72 14.65
N PRO A 76 14.43 -4.60 14.54
CA PRO A 76 14.21 -6.00 14.21
C PRO A 76 13.30 -6.70 15.23
N GLU A 77 12.56 -7.71 14.77
CA GLU A 77 11.81 -8.60 15.64
C GLU A 77 12.75 -9.38 16.58
N PRO A 78 12.26 -10.00 17.67
CA PRO A 78 13.10 -10.75 18.60
C PRO A 78 13.94 -11.87 17.96
N ASP A 79 13.49 -12.39 16.81
CA ASP A 79 14.20 -13.41 16.01
C ASP A 79 15.21 -12.81 15.00
N GLY A 80 15.38 -11.49 15.01
CA GLY A 80 16.26 -10.75 14.11
C GLY A 80 15.66 -10.45 12.73
N THR A 81 14.43 -10.88 12.44
CA THR A 81 13.78 -10.62 11.16
C THR A 81 13.30 -9.17 11.06
N ARG A 82 13.19 -8.68 9.82
CA ARG A 82 12.54 -7.42 9.51
C ARG A 82 11.20 -7.70 8.84
N ARG A 83 10.19 -6.94 9.24
CA ARG A 83 8.84 -7.02 8.70
C ARG A 83 8.58 -5.86 7.76
N HIS A 84 8.01 -6.19 6.62
CA HIS A 84 7.52 -5.24 5.63
C HIS A 84 6.05 -4.93 5.93
N PHE A 85 5.73 -3.66 5.98
CA PHE A 85 4.37 -3.15 6.18
C PHE A 85 3.95 -2.36 4.97
N PHE A 86 2.73 -2.58 4.51
CA PHE A 86 2.14 -1.90 3.36
C PHE A 86 0.98 -1.05 3.85
N LEU A 87 1.16 0.27 3.89
CA LEU A 87 0.18 1.22 4.42
C LEU A 87 -0.48 1.96 3.25
N GLN A 88 -1.81 1.85 3.14
CA GLN A 88 -2.54 2.55 2.08
C GLN A 88 -2.49 4.06 2.29
N VAL A 89 -2.20 4.80 1.22
CA VAL A 89 -2.04 6.26 1.23
C VAL A 89 -2.79 6.90 0.05
N PRO A 90 -3.01 8.23 0.06
CA PRO A 90 -3.56 8.93 -1.10
C PRO A 90 -2.70 8.74 -2.36
N ALA A 91 -3.34 8.50 -3.50
CA ALA A 91 -2.64 8.19 -4.74
C ALA A 91 -1.91 9.39 -5.38
N ASN A 92 -2.22 10.62 -4.93
CA ASN A 92 -1.63 11.86 -5.43
C ASN A 92 -0.26 12.18 -4.80
N LEU A 93 0.15 11.46 -3.76
CA LEU A 93 1.48 11.63 -3.15
C LEU A 93 2.56 11.18 -4.13
N ARG A 94 3.72 11.86 -4.13
CA ARG A 94 4.75 11.75 -5.16
C ARG A 94 6.02 11.05 -4.70
N THR A 95 6.32 11.06 -3.39
CA THR A 95 7.53 10.44 -2.84
C THR A 95 7.17 9.46 -1.73
N ALA A 96 8.07 8.50 -1.45
CA ALA A 96 7.88 7.59 -0.32
C ALA A 96 7.90 8.36 1.00
N ARG A 97 8.80 9.34 1.16
CA ARG A 97 8.80 10.23 2.34
C ARG A 97 7.48 10.96 2.57
N GLU A 98 6.85 11.49 1.51
CA GLU A 98 5.55 12.15 1.62
C GLU A 98 4.47 11.16 2.08
N ALA A 99 4.49 9.93 1.55
CA ALA A 99 3.59 8.88 1.94
C ALA A 99 3.79 8.42 3.39
N VAL A 100 5.04 8.22 3.82
CA VAL A 100 5.33 7.89 5.23
C VAL A 100 4.90 9.04 6.13
N ALA A 101 5.25 10.29 5.83
CA ALA A 101 4.81 11.45 6.62
C ALA A 101 3.28 11.52 6.77
N TRP A 102 2.54 11.22 5.69
CA TRP A 102 1.08 11.17 5.72
C TRP A 102 0.55 10.12 6.69
N THR A 103 1.19 8.95 6.81
CA THR A 103 0.79 7.90 7.78
C THR A 103 0.96 8.34 9.24
N TYR A 104 1.81 9.33 9.51
CA TYR A 104 1.97 9.97 10.82
C TYR A 104 1.09 11.23 11.00
N GLY A 105 0.27 11.60 10.00
CA GLY A 105 -0.51 12.84 10.02
C GLY A 105 0.35 14.10 9.90
N MET A 106 1.53 13.99 9.28
CA MET A 106 2.52 15.06 9.18
C MET A 106 2.75 15.49 7.72
N ARG A 107 3.33 16.68 7.54
CA ARG A 107 3.94 17.09 6.27
C ARG A 107 5.31 16.46 6.11
N ALA A 108 5.73 16.22 4.86
CA ALA A 108 7.02 15.61 4.53
C ALA A 108 8.22 16.35 5.15
N GLU A 109 8.19 17.69 5.14
CA GLU A 109 9.27 18.52 5.70
C GLU A 109 9.35 18.36 7.23
N ALA A 110 8.21 18.32 7.92
CA ALA A 110 8.16 18.11 9.36
C ALA A 110 8.65 16.70 9.73
N TYR A 111 8.31 15.70 8.92
CA TYR A 111 8.77 14.33 9.10
C TYR A 111 10.30 14.21 8.92
N ALA A 112 10.90 14.93 7.95
CA ALA A 112 12.34 14.91 7.74
C ALA A 112 13.15 15.43 8.94
N HIS A 113 12.56 16.26 9.80
CA HIS A 113 13.18 16.76 11.03
C HIS A 113 12.93 15.87 12.26
N LEU A 114 12.07 14.85 12.14
CA LEU A 114 11.81 13.87 13.19
C LEU A 114 12.95 12.85 13.20
N VAL A 115 14.14 13.28 13.63
CA VAL A 115 15.31 12.42 13.80
C VAL A 115 15.05 11.47 14.96
N LEU A 116 14.23 10.44 14.77
CA LEU A 116 14.11 9.28 15.67
C LEU A 116 13.61 8.09 14.86
N ARG A 117 14.55 7.18 14.56
CA ARG A 117 14.30 5.87 13.97
C ARG A 117 13.69 4.97 15.05
N THR A 118 12.38 4.77 15.03
CA THR A 118 11.68 3.78 15.90
C THR A 118 11.38 2.51 15.13
#